data_AF-W7TGW9-F1
#
_entry.id   AF-W7TGW9-F1
#
_cell.length_a   1.000
_cell.length_b   1.000
_cell.length_c   1.000
_cell.angle_alpha   90.00
_cell.angle_beta   90.00
_cell.angle_gamma   90.00
#
_symmetry.space_group_name_H-M   'P 1'
#
loop_
_entity.id
_entity.type
_entity.pdbx_description
1 polymer ?
#
loop_
_entity_poly.entity_id
_entity_poly.type
_entity_poly.pdbx_seq_one_letter_code
_entity_poly.pdbx_strand_id
1 'polypeptide(L)'
;VLKKQLVIGLSTVAFVCLFASVTKLTHPPNGDARVTVVNYSTNSLNNRYDPNLPIHTGAVMLLDDDLEIAADTISCAFSAWKCDPSKLYSFGAGRAISDNGYTEADVGEVETNFLLPRMIFHKSFLQIYSNEENKPLLDYVDRQSAHCDDIAFATVISKYTAHPMYYIPAYYKDLALPGISSQKDRCQRRIECALAIQSFLNWTLSTVKSVEC
;
A
#
# COMPACT_ATOMS: atom_id res chain seq x y z
N VAL A 1 2.18 -3.86 -17.08
CA VAL A 1 0.95 -3.29 -17.66
C VAL A 1 -0.17 -3.57 -16.67
N LEU A 2 -0.52 -2.60 -15.84
CA LEU A 2 -1.52 -2.67 -14.78
C LEU A 2 -2.74 -1.89 -15.30
N LYS A 3 -3.81 -2.59 -15.66
CA LYS A 3 -5.00 -1.96 -16.27
C LYS A 3 -6.26 -2.12 -15.43
N LYS A 4 -6.18 -2.88 -14.33
CA LYS A 4 -7.37 -3.48 -13.69
C LYS A 4 -7.17 -3.50 -12.18
N GLN A 5 -8.20 -3.06 -11.46
CA GLN A 5 -8.30 -3.14 -10.01
C GLN A 5 -9.43 -4.11 -9.66
N LEU A 6 -9.15 -5.04 -8.77
CA LEU A 6 -10.20 -5.84 -8.14
C LEU A 6 -10.54 -5.24 -6.79
N VAL A 7 -11.82 -5.06 -6.54
CA VAL A 7 -12.36 -4.71 -5.24
C VAL A 7 -13.23 -5.87 -4.77
N ILE A 8 -12.84 -6.54 -3.69
CA ILE A 8 -13.64 -7.59 -3.04
C ILE A 8 -14.20 -7.01 -1.75
N GLY A 9 -15.51 -6.80 -1.69
CA GLY A 9 -16.21 -6.37 -0.48
C GLY A 9 -16.68 -7.57 0.33
N LEU A 10 -16.13 -7.73 1.53
CA LEU A 10 -16.75 -8.51 2.60
C LEU A 10 -17.61 -7.59 3.47
N SER A 11 -18.43 -8.17 4.34
CA SER A 11 -19.32 -7.42 5.24
C SER A 11 -18.59 -6.39 6.11
N THR A 12 -17.29 -6.55 6.36
CA THR A 12 -16.50 -5.73 7.29
C THR A 12 -15.24 -5.09 6.70
N VAL A 13 -14.64 -5.66 5.65
CA VAL A 13 -13.40 -5.19 5.02
C VAL A 13 -13.49 -5.30 3.50
N ALA A 14 -12.95 -4.29 2.80
CA ALA A 14 -12.78 -4.33 1.36
C ALA A 14 -11.32 -4.62 1.01
N PHE A 15 -11.08 -5.59 0.13
CA PHE A 15 -9.77 -5.86 -0.42
C PHE A 15 -9.63 -5.16 -1.76
N VAL A 16 -8.54 -4.44 -1.93
CA VAL A 16 -8.20 -3.70 -3.15
C VAL A 16 -6.90 -4.31 -3.67
N CYS A 17 -7.00 -5.08 -4.76
CA CYS A 17 -5.88 -5.80 -5.36
C CYS A 17 -5.62 -5.27 -6.78
N LEU A 18 -4.38 -4.89 -7.07
CA LEU A 18 -4.01 -4.39 -8.39
C LEU A 18 -3.57 -5.54 -9.27
N PHE A 19 -4.21 -5.74 -10.42
CA PHE A 19 -3.92 -6.85 -11.32
C PHE A 19 -3.32 -6.40 -12.64
N ALA A 20 -2.26 -7.11 -13.07
CA ALA A 20 -1.78 -6.98 -14.44
C ALA A 20 -2.76 -7.59 -15.47
N SER A 21 -3.53 -8.62 -15.08
CA SER A 21 -4.58 -9.22 -15.92
C SER A 21 -5.70 -9.87 -15.09
N VAL A 22 -6.96 -9.65 -15.50
CA VAL A 22 -8.16 -10.31 -14.91
C VAL A 22 -8.26 -11.79 -15.29
N THR A 23 -7.53 -12.26 -16.31
CA THR A 23 -7.50 -13.71 -16.63
C THR A 23 -6.89 -14.58 -15.52
N LYS A 24 -6.20 -13.97 -14.55
CA LYS A 24 -5.69 -14.67 -13.36
C LYS A 24 -6.71 -14.81 -12.23
N LEU A 25 -7.88 -14.16 -12.33
CA LEU A 25 -9.00 -14.42 -11.42
C LEU A 25 -9.69 -15.70 -11.87
N THR A 26 -9.07 -16.83 -11.56
CA THR A 26 -9.54 -18.13 -12.01
C THR A 26 -10.87 -18.50 -11.37
N HIS A 27 -11.16 -18.01 -10.16
CA HIS A 27 -12.44 -18.17 -9.49
C HIS A 27 -12.71 -16.97 -8.56
N PRO A 28 -13.94 -16.41 -8.50
CA PRO A 28 -14.30 -15.52 -7.40
C PRO A 28 -14.14 -16.29 -6.08
N PRO A 29 -13.73 -15.64 -4.97
CA PRO A 29 -13.63 -16.31 -3.68
C PRO A 29 -14.96 -17.00 -3.35
N ASN A 30 -14.91 -18.25 -2.89
CA ASN A 30 -16.10 -18.99 -2.48
C ASN A 30 -16.83 -18.20 -1.37
N GLY A 31 -18.09 -17.80 -1.62
CA GLY A 31 -18.94 -17.11 -0.64
C GLY A 31 -19.77 -15.96 -1.23
N ASP A 32 -20.53 -15.28 -0.36
CA ASP A 32 -21.42 -14.15 -0.73
C ASP A 32 -20.68 -12.81 -0.91
N ALA A 33 -19.35 -12.86 -1.12
CA ALA A 33 -18.53 -11.67 -1.25
C ALA A 33 -18.87 -10.90 -2.54
N ARG A 34 -19.10 -9.59 -2.42
CA ARG A 34 -19.32 -8.76 -3.61
C ARG A 34 -17.98 -8.51 -4.29
N VAL A 35 -17.80 -9.01 -5.50
CA VAL A 35 -16.61 -8.78 -6.31
C VAL A 35 -16.92 -7.75 -7.38
N THR A 36 -16.14 -6.66 -7.42
CA THR A 36 -16.20 -5.64 -8.47
C THR A 36 -14.85 -5.49 -9.14
N VAL A 37 -14.86 -5.49 -10.48
CA VAL A 37 -13.66 -5.23 -11.28
C VAL A 37 -13.77 -3.83 -11.86
N VAL A 38 -12.83 -2.96 -11.51
CA VAL A 38 -12.72 -1.60 -12.02
C VAL A 38 -11.61 -1.56 -13.07
N ASN A 39 -11.93 -1.03 -14.25
CA ASN A 39 -10.98 -0.90 -15.36
C ASN A 39 -10.57 0.57 -15.51
N TYR A 40 -9.27 0.80 -15.67
CA TYR A 40 -8.73 2.13 -15.97
C TYR A 40 -8.16 2.16 -17.39
N SER A 41 -8.33 3.30 -18.07
CA SER A 41 -7.74 3.54 -19.39
C SER A 41 -6.23 3.80 -19.32
N THR A 42 -5.77 4.35 -18.20
CA THR A 42 -4.38 4.74 -17.97
C THR A 42 -3.68 3.74 -17.05
N ASN A 43 -2.47 3.33 -17.42
CA ASN A 43 -1.62 2.46 -16.60
C ASN A 43 -0.89 3.30 -15.55
N SER A 44 -1.57 3.56 -14.43
CA SER A 44 -1.05 4.29 -13.28
C SER A 44 -1.14 3.42 -12.03
N LEU A 45 -0.12 3.52 -11.15
CA LEU A 45 -0.18 2.90 -9.83
C LEU A 45 -1.10 3.67 -8.87
N ASN A 46 -1.35 4.96 -9.12
CA ASN A 46 -2.30 5.75 -8.34
C ASN A 46 -3.74 5.24 -8.42
N ASN A 47 -4.08 4.46 -9.47
CA ASN A 47 -5.41 3.87 -9.65
C ASN A 47 -5.89 3.02 -8.45
N ARG A 48 -4.96 2.41 -7.69
CA ARG A 48 -5.31 1.60 -6.51
C ARG A 48 -5.70 2.43 -5.29
N TYR A 49 -5.50 3.75 -5.37
CA TYR A 49 -5.87 4.71 -4.34
C TYR A 49 -7.07 5.60 -4.73
N ASP A 50 -7.76 5.31 -5.84
CA ASP A 50 -8.88 6.13 -6.31
C ASP A 50 -10.00 6.20 -5.25
N PRO A 51 -10.40 7.40 -4.79
CA PRO A 51 -11.48 7.57 -3.82
C PRO A 51 -12.86 7.16 -4.33
N ASN A 52 -13.03 6.96 -5.64
CA ASN A 52 -14.28 6.55 -6.29
C ASN A 52 -14.41 5.03 -6.46
N LEU A 53 -13.44 4.25 -5.97
CA LEU A 53 -13.58 2.80 -5.92
C LEU A 53 -14.88 2.43 -5.17
N PRO A 54 -15.61 1.38 -5.60
CA PRO A 54 -16.91 0.99 -5.04
C PRO A 54 -16.74 0.26 -3.68
N ILE A 55 -16.19 0.98 -2.70
CA ILE A 55 -15.86 0.53 -1.36
C ILE A 55 -16.96 0.97 -0.41
N HIS A 56 -17.62 0.00 0.22
CA HIS A 56 -18.73 0.25 1.15
C HIS A 56 -18.35 0.03 2.62
N THR A 57 -17.14 -0.43 2.90
CA THR A 57 -16.62 -0.70 4.25
C THR A 57 -15.80 0.46 4.79
N GLY A 58 -15.59 0.51 6.11
CA GLY A 58 -14.65 1.46 6.72
C GLY A 58 -13.19 1.07 6.49
N ALA A 59 -12.88 -0.22 6.59
CA ALA A 59 -11.55 -0.76 6.35
C ALA A 59 -11.31 -1.06 4.88
N VAL A 60 -10.11 -0.71 4.42
CA VAL A 60 -9.54 -1.07 3.12
C VAL A 60 -8.25 -1.84 3.35
N MET A 61 -8.14 -3.04 2.79
CA MET A 61 -6.91 -3.81 2.73
C MET A 61 -6.32 -3.74 1.31
N LEU A 62 -5.16 -3.13 1.16
CA LEU A 62 -4.47 -2.94 -0.12
C LEU A 62 -3.37 -3.99 -0.30
N LEU A 63 -3.52 -4.85 -1.30
CA LEU A 63 -2.65 -6.00 -1.55
C LEU A 63 -2.11 -6.02 -2.99
N ASP A 64 -0.92 -6.58 -3.15
CA ASP A 64 -0.37 -6.92 -4.47
C ASP A 64 -0.97 -8.25 -4.99
N ASP A 65 -0.92 -8.50 -6.30
CA ASP A 65 -1.53 -9.67 -6.95
C ASP A 65 -0.68 -10.95 -6.94
N ASP A 66 0.46 -10.92 -6.27
CA ASP A 66 1.44 -12.00 -6.19
C ASP A 66 1.63 -12.55 -4.77
N LEU A 67 0.57 -12.45 -3.94
CA LEU A 67 0.60 -12.82 -2.52
C LEU A 67 -0.36 -13.94 -2.17
N GLU A 68 0.12 -14.86 -1.32
CA GLU A 68 -0.69 -15.77 -0.53
C GLU A 68 -0.56 -15.40 0.94
N ILE A 69 -1.66 -15.11 1.63
CA ILE A 69 -1.67 -14.54 2.98
C ILE A 69 -2.43 -15.46 3.92
N ALA A 70 -1.86 -15.77 5.08
CA ALA A 70 -2.51 -16.58 6.10
C ALA A 70 -3.77 -15.88 6.66
N ALA A 71 -4.82 -16.64 6.93
CA ALA A 71 -6.06 -16.12 7.51
C ALA A 71 -5.83 -15.44 8.88
N ASP A 72 -4.89 -15.94 9.67
CA ASP A 72 -4.52 -15.37 10.97
C ASP A 72 -3.89 -13.98 10.81
N THR A 73 -3.07 -13.77 9.77
CA THR A 73 -2.53 -12.45 9.43
C THR A 73 -3.63 -11.46 9.08
N ILE A 74 -4.61 -11.87 8.27
CA ILE A 74 -5.77 -11.00 7.93
C ILE A 74 -6.56 -10.67 9.19
N SER A 75 -6.79 -11.65 10.06
CA SER A 75 -7.56 -11.49 11.30
C SER A 75 -6.87 -10.58 12.31
N CYS A 76 -5.56 -10.73 12.48
CA CYS A 76 -4.72 -9.86 13.28
C CYS A 76 -4.72 -8.43 12.73
N ALA A 77 -4.48 -8.27 11.42
CA ALA A 77 -4.46 -6.96 10.76
C ALA A 77 -5.79 -6.21 10.93
N PHE A 78 -6.91 -6.90 10.72
CA PHE A 78 -8.22 -6.32 10.92
C PHE A 78 -8.51 -5.99 12.38
N SER A 79 -8.05 -6.82 13.33
CA SER A 79 -8.22 -6.56 14.77
C SER A 79 -7.41 -5.35 15.23
N ALA A 80 -6.15 -5.25 14.82
CA ALA A 80 -5.30 -4.08 15.07
C ALA A 80 -5.93 -2.79 14.52
N TRP A 81 -6.41 -2.82 13.29
CA TRP A 81 -7.09 -1.68 12.67
C TRP A 81 -8.38 -1.29 13.40
N LYS A 82 -9.20 -2.26 13.84
CA LYS A 82 -10.41 -1.96 14.61
C LYS A 82 -10.12 -1.24 15.93
N CYS A 83 -8.99 -1.57 16.57
CA CYS A 83 -8.59 -0.92 17.82
C CYS A 83 -8.27 0.56 17.60
N ASP A 84 -7.70 0.92 16.44
CA ASP A 84 -7.45 2.33 16.11
C ASP A 84 -7.46 2.58 14.59
N PRO A 85 -8.63 2.90 14.01
CA PRO A 85 -8.77 3.14 12.58
C PRO A 85 -8.05 4.38 12.06
N SER A 86 -7.51 5.25 12.92
CA SER A 86 -6.80 6.45 12.49
C SER A 86 -5.34 6.17 12.08
N LYS A 87 -4.89 4.92 12.17
CA LYS A 87 -3.51 4.51 11.85
C LYS A 87 -3.40 3.78 10.52
N LEU A 88 -2.22 3.88 9.92
CA LEU A 88 -1.84 3.12 8.73
C LEU A 88 -1.04 1.89 9.17
N TYR A 89 -1.65 0.72 9.00
CA TYR A 89 -1.00 -0.54 9.33
C TYR A 89 -0.48 -1.21 8.07
N SER A 90 0.62 -1.95 8.18
CA SER A 90 1.12 -2.82 7.13
C SER A 90 1.79 -4.05 7.72
N PHE A 91 1.67 -5.16 7.01
CA PHE A 91 2.47 -6.36 7.23
C PHE A 91 3.50 -6.57 6.10
N GLY A 92 3.79 -5.53 5.33
CA GLY A 92 4.86 -5.55 4.33
C GLY A 92 6.24 -5.50 4.95
N ALA A 93 7.24 -5.93 4.19
CA ALA A 93 8.64 -5.89 4.60
C ALA A 93 9.10 -4.44 4.88
N GLY A 94 9.98 -4.29 5.87
CA GLY A 94 10.49 -3.02 6.33
C GLY A 94 11.52 -2.39 5.38
N ARG A 95 11.60 -1.07 5.40
CA ARG A 95 12.58 -0.28 4.66
C ARG A 95 13.10 0.85 5.54
N ALA A 96 14.40 1.09 5.51
CA ALA A 96 15.03 2.25 6.09
C ALA A 96 15.30 3.28 4.99
N ILE A 97 14.52 4.35 4.98
CA ILE A 97 14.64 5.46 4.05
C ILE A 97 15.35 6.61 4.75
N SER A 98 16.45 7.08 4.17
CA SER A 98 17.24 8.21 4.65
C SER A 98 17.73 9.05 3.47
N ASP A 99 18.29 10.22 3.76
CA ASP A 99 18.96 11.08 2.78
C ASP A 99 20.04 10.34 1.96
N ASN A 100 20.64 9.32 2.56
CA ASN A 100 21.78 8.59 2.01
C ASN A 100 21.43 7.20 1.47
N GLY A 101 20.17 6.75 1.57
CA GLY A 101 19.87 5.39 1.18
C GLY A 101 18.43 4.91 1.37
N TYR A 102 18.13 3.84 0.64
CA TYR A 102 16.94 3.01 0.75
C TYR A 102 17.43 1.58 1.02
N THR A 103 17.33 1.14 2.27
CA THR A 103 17.82 -0.16 2.70
C THR A 103 16.65 -1.11 2.91
N GLU A 104 16.75 -2.31 2.36
CA GLU A 104 15.83 -3.39 2.66
C GLU A 104 16.23 -4.01 3.99
N ALA A 105 15.30 -4.07 4.95
CA ALA A 105 15.57 -4.60 6.27
C ALA A 105 14.31 -5.20 6.88
N ASP A 106 14.48 -6.29 7.61
CA ASP A 106 13.41 -6.83 8.42
C ASP A 106 13.15 -5.93 9.63
N VAL A 107 11.87 -5.81 9.98
CA VAL A 107 11.46 -4.96 11.10
C VAL A 107 12.01 -5.56 12.39
N GLY A 108 12.84 -4.78 13.11
CA GLY A 108 13.49 -5.21 14.35
C GLY A 108 14.98 -5.52 14.21
N GLU A 109 15.48 -5.78 13.00
CA GLU A 109 16.93 -5.91 12.75
C GLU A 109 17.60 -4.55 12.55
N VAL A 110 16.91 -3.65 11.85
CA VAL A 110 17.33 -2.26 11.61
C VAL A 110 16.13 -1.35 11.89
N GLU A 111 16.42 -0.12 12.32
CA GLU A 111 15.39 0.91 12.42
C GLU A 111 14.80 1.20 11.03
N THR A 112 13.54 0.81 10.84
CA THR A 112 12.79 1.04 9.59
C THR A 112 11.77 2.15 9.81
N ASN A 113 11.51 2.95 8.78
CA ASN A 113 10.54 4.05 8.81
C ASN A 113 9.47 3.92 7.72
N PHE A 114 9.57 2.90 6.85
CA PHE A 114 8.60 2.61 5.83
C PHE A 114 8.33 1.11 5.77
N LEU A 115 7.07 0.76 5.47
CA LEU A 115 6.65 -0.61 5.20
C LEU A 115 6.09 -0.68 3.79
N LEU A 116 6.43 -1.73 3.06
CA LEU A 116 5.84 -1.97 1.74
C LEU A 116 4.30 -2.12 1.82
N PRO A 117 3.59 -2.04 0.68
CA PRO A 117 2.19 -2.44 0.56
C PRO A 117 1.91 -3.83 1.11
N ARG A 118 0.62 -4.16 1.34
CA ARG A 118 0.06 -5.07 2.38
C ARG A 118 -0.55 -4.30 3.55
N MET A 119 -1.28 -3.25 3.21
CA MET A 119 -1.74 -2.26 4.17
C MET A 119 -3.19 -2.50 4.57
N ILE A 120 -3.54 -2.14 5.79
CA ILE A 120 -4.93 -1.92 6.19
C ILE A 120 -5.10 -0.52 6.76
N PHE A 121 -6.12 0.19 6.28
CA PHE A 121 -6.38 1.58 6.63
C PHE A 121 -7.86 1.96 6.49
N HIS A 122 -8.22 3.13 7.04
CA HIS A 122 -9.57 3.66 6.90
C HIS A 122 -9.79 4.27 5.50
N LYS A 123 -10.94 4.01 4.87
CA LYS A 123 -11.25 4.42 3.50
C LYS A 123 -11.07 5.92 3.21
N SER A 124 -11.18 6.79 4.22
CA SER A 124 -10.98 8.23 4.05
C SER A 124 -9.56 8.58 3.60
N PHE A 125 -8.59 7.70 3.82
CA PHE A 125 -7.20 7.90 3.38
C PHE A 125 -7.08 7.94 1.85
N LEU A 126 -8.01 7.32 1.12
CA LEU A 126 -8.10 7.45 -0.34
C LEU A 126 -8.41 8.90 -0.74
N GLN A 127 -9.37 9.53 -0.05
CA GLN A 127 -9.74 10.93 -0.30
C GLN A 127 -8.64 11.90 0.11
N ILE A 128 -7.97 11.64 1.25
CA ILE A 128 -6.85 12.45 1.72
C ILE A 128 -5.69 12.38 0.73
N TYR A 129 -5.35 11.19 0.24
CA TYR A 129 -4.28 11.00 -0.74
C TYR A 129 -4.60 11.69 -2.06
N SER A 130 -5.79 11.49 -2.61
CA SER A 130 -6.18 11.99 -3.93
C SER A 130 -6.84 13.39 -3.91
N ASN A 131 -6.59 14.19 -2.88
CA ASN A 131 -7.10 15.56 -2.82
C ASN A 131 -6.39 16.48 -3.85
N GLU A 132 -6.96 17.64 -4.12
CA GLU A 132 -6.39 18.59 -5.11
C GLU A 132 -5.00 19.12 -4.70
N GLU A 133 -4.73 19.26 -3.41
CA GLU A 133 -3.41 19.72 -2.91
C GLU A 133 -2.29 18.74 -3.27
N ASN A 134 -2.58 17.44 -3.30
CA ASN A 134 -1.62 16.40 -3.63
C ASN A 134 -1.49 16.16 -5.13
N LYS A 135 -2.33 16.77 -5.99
CA LYS A 135 -2.28 16.55 -7.45
C LYS A 135 -0.87 16.68 -8.07
N PRO A 136 -0.05 17.69 -7.72
CA PRO A 136 1.32 17.78 -8.24
C PRO A 136 2.22 16.60 -7.84
N LEU A 137 2.01 16.05 -6.64
CA LEU A 137 2.71 14.87 -6.15
C LEU A 137 2.27 13.61 -6.92
N LEU A 138 0.97 13.42 -7.13
CA LEU A 138 0.44 12.29 -7.90
C LEU A 138 1.00 12.32 -9.34
N ASP A 139 0.98 13.49 -9.98
CA ASP A 139 1.56 13.70 -11.31
C ASP A 139 3.07 13.40 -11.35
N TYR A 140 3.81 13.77 -10.30
CA TYR A 140 5.22 13.45 -10.17
C TYR A 140 5.44 11.93 -10.09
N VAL A 141 4.70 11.25 -9.20
CA VAL A 141 4.76 9.80 -8.98
C VAL A 141 4.47 9.04 -10.27
N ASP A 142 3.45 9.43 -11.04
CA ASP A 142 3.08 8.75 -12.29
C ASP A 142 4.16 8.85 -13.37
N ARG A 143 5.00 9.89 -13.33
CA ARG A 143 6.15 10.03 -14.23
C ARG A 143 7.38 9.27 -13.74
N GLN A 144 7.41 8.83 -12.47
CA GLN A 144 8.56 8.12 -11.93
C GLN A 144 8.52 6.64 -12.27
N SER A 145 9.60 6.17 -12.90
CA SER A 145 9.84 4.74 -13.10
C SER A 145 10.23 4.00 -11.82
N ALA A 146 10.34 4.72 -10.69
CA ALA A 146 10.59 4.18 -9.36
C ALA A 146 9.40 3.41 -8.77
N HIS A 147 8.18 3.68 -9.26
CA HIS A 147 6.95 3.07 -8.74
C HIS A 147 6.80 3.30 -7.22
N CYS A 148 6.78 4.58 -6.83
CA CYS A 148 6.86 5.07 -5.45
C CYS A 148 5.52 5.63 -4.92
N ASP A 149 4.41 5.19 -5.50
CA ASP A 149 3.04 5.52 -5.07
C ASP A 149 2.75 5.07 -3.63
N ASP A 150 3.36 3.96 -3.21
CA ASP A 150 3.32 3.45 -1.84
C ASP A 150 4.03 4.38 -0.83
N ILE A 151 5.21 4.90 -1.17
CA ILE A 151 5.93 5.90 -0.36
C ILE A 151 5.12 7.19 -0.31
N ALA A 152 4.60 7.65 -1.44
CA ALA A 152 3.78 8.86 -1.50
C ALA A 152 2.54 8.72 -0.61
N PHE A 153 1.80 7.62 -0.74
CA PHE A 153 0.63 7.33 0.08
C PHE A 153 0.99 7.30 1.57
N ALA A 154 2.00 6.52 1.96
CA ALA A 154 2.42 6.42 3.36
C ALA A 154 2.85 7.78 3.94
N THR A 155 3.55 8.60 3.16
CA THR A 155 4.06 9.91 3.62
C THR A 155 2.93 10.92 3.77
N VAL A 156 1.98 10.97 2.83
CA VAL A 156 0.78 11.81 2.93
C VAL A 156 -0.04 11.45 4.16
N ILE A 157 -0.28 10.15 4.38
CA ILE A 157 -1.07 9.69 5.52
C ILE A 157 -0.32 9.91 6.84
N SER A 158 0.99 9.68 6.88
CA SER A 158 1.81 9.98 8.06
C SER A 158 1.77 11.47 8.41
N LYS A 159 1.88 12.35 7.41
CA LYS A 159 1.74 13.81 7.60
C LYS A 159 0.36 14.19 8.12
N TYR A 160 -0.70 13.64 7.51
CA TYR A 160 -2.08 13.95 7.88
C TYR A 160 -2.41 13.49 9.31
N THR A 161 -1.96 12.28 9.67
CA THR A 161 -2.27 11.69 10.98
C THR A 161 -1.29 12.11 12.07
N ALA A 162 -0.11 12.63 11.72
CA ALA A 162 1.04 12.78 12.62
C ALA A 162 1.44 11.46 13.31
N HIS A 163 1.22 10.32 12.64
CA HIS A 163 1.57 8.99 13.12
C HIS A 163 2.54 8.28 12.16
N PRO A 164 3.39 7.36 12.65
CA PRO A 164 4.18 6.48 11.80
C PRO A 164 3.30 5.38 11.18
N MET A 165 3.91 4.53 10.35
CA MET A 165 3.30 3.26 9.98
C MET A 165 3.39 2.25 11.12
N TYR A 166 2.41 1.35 11.20
CA TYR A 166 2.32 0.32 12.21
C TYR A 166 2.57 -1.06 11.60
N TYR A 167 3.63 -1.73 12.05
CA TYR A 167 4.01 -3.05 11.58
C TYR A 167 3.20 -4.14 12.26
N ILE A 168 2.71 -5.08 11.46
CA ILE A 168 1.99 -6.26 11.91
C ILE A 168 2.82 -7.50 11.56
N PRO A 169 3.27 -8.29 12.56
CA PRO A 169 3.89 -9.59 12.32
C PRO A 169 2.95 -10.48 11.53
N ALA A 170 3.48 -11.12 10.48
CA ALA A 170 2.64 -11.81 9.51
C ALA A 170 3.31 -13.02 8.88
N TYR A 171 2.46 -13.94 8.43
CA TYR A 171 2.82 -15.07 7.61
C TYR A 171 2.17 -14.89 6.23
N TYR A 172 3.00 -14.60 5.24
CA TYR A 172 2.62 -14.55 3.84
C TYR A 172 3.70 -15.18 2.98
N LYS A 173 3.35 -15.53 1.75
CA LYS A 173 4.26 -16.07 0.75
C LYS A 173 4.16 -15.22 -0.52
N ASP A 174 5.29 -14.67 -0.95
CA ASP A 174 5.40 -14.08 -2.28
C ASP A 174 5.46 -15.22 -3.32
N LEU A 175 4.63 -15.12 -4.36
CA LEU A 175 4.53 -16.14 -5.41
C LEU A 175 5.68 -16.07 -6.44
N ALA A 176 6.71 -15.25 -6.16
CA ALA A 176 7.94 -15.11 -6.94
C ALA A 176 7.71 -14.86 -8.45
N LEU A 177 6.67 -14.11 -8.78
CA LEU A 177 6.38 -13.74 -10.16
C LEU A 177 7.35 -12.63 -10.63
N PRO A 178 7.84 -12.66 -11.89
CA PRO A 178 8.63 -11.55 -12.43
C PRO A 178 7.82 -10.25 -12.36
N GLY A 179 8.29 -9.31 -11.54
CA GLY A 179 7.55 -8.09 -11.20
C GLY A 179 8.40 -6.82 -11.37
N ILE A 180 7.79 -5.68 -11.03
CA ILE A 180 8.49 -4.39 -11.06
C ILE A 180 9.69 -4.33 -10.11
N SER A 181 9.76 -5.25 -9.13
CA SER A 181 10.83 -5.34 -8.15
C SER A 181 12.20 -5.72 -8.72
N SER A 182 12.24 -6.42 -9.85
CA SER A 182 13.49 -6.89 -10.47
C SER A 182 14.13 -5.91 -11.44
N GLN A 183 13.55 -4.71 -11.61
CA GLN A 183 14.10 -3.70 -12.53
C GLN A 183 15.47 -3.21 -12.05
N LYS A 184 16.41 -3.06 -12.99
CA LYS A 184 17.74 -2.47 -12.74
C LYS A 184 17.61 -1.07 -12.14
N ASP A 185 18.49 -0.72 -11.20
CA ASP A 185 18.59 0.60 -10.57
C ASP A 185 17.31 1.04 -9.82
N ARG A 186 16.38 0.11 -9.51
CA ARG A 186 15.13 0.44 -8.82
C ARG A 186 15.38 1.03 -7.44
N CYS A 187 16.32 0.49 -6.66
CA CYS A 187 16.64 1.01 -5.33
C CYS A 187 17.09 2.48 -5.41
N GLN A 188 18.00 2.79 -6.35
CA GLN A 188 18.46 4.17 -6.57
C GLN A 188 17.31 5.11 -6.95
N ARG A 189 16.45 4.70 -7.88
CA ARG A 189 15.26 5.47 -8.28
C ARG A 189 14.26 5.66 -7.13
N ARG A 190 14.13 4.68 -6.23
CA ARG A 190 13.29 4.81 -5.02
C ARG A 190 13.88 5.77 -4.00
N ILE A 191 15.21 5.89 -3.89
CA ILE A 191 15.86 6.92 -3.06
C ILE A 191 15.46 8.30 -3.58
N GLU A 192 15.71 8.56 -4.86
CA GLU A 192 15.40 9.85 -5.50
C GLU A 192 13.93 10.21 -5.35
N CYS A 193 13.03 9.24 -5.58
CA CYS A 193 11.61 9.49 -5.42
C CYS A 193 11.23 9.76 -3.95
N ALA A 194 11.80 9.03 -2.99
CA ALA A 194 11.52 9.25 -1.57
C ALA A 194 11.94 10.67 -1.13
N LEU A 195 13.13 11.13 -1.52
CA LEU A 195 13.63 12.46 -1.19
C LEU A 195 12.78 13.56 -1.84
N ALA A 196 12.36 13.36 -3.08
CA ALA A 196 11.44 14.28 -3.73
C ALA A 196 10.09 14.35 -3.00
N ILE A 197 9.50 13.21 -2.63
CA ILE A 197 8.23 13.15 -1.87
C ILE A 197 8.36 13.89 -0.52
N GLN A 198 9.46 13.67 0.20
CA GLN A 198 9.72 14.37 1.46
C GLN A 198 9.80 15.89 1.25
N SER A 199 10.45 16.33 0.17
CA SER A 199 10.53 17.74 -0.19
C SER A 199 9.17 18.32 -0.57
N PHE A 200 8.37 17.62 -1.40
CA PHE A 200 7.01 18.03 -1.76
C PHE A 200 6.13 18.27 -0.53
N LEU A 201 6.25 17.38 0.46
CA LEU A 201 5.38 17.36 1.62
C LEU A 201 5.94 18.13 2.82
N ASN A 202 7.22 18.51 2.79
CA ASN A 202 7.98 18.96 3.95
C ASN A 202 7.75 18.04 5.17
N TRP A 203 7.87 16.72 4.94
CA TRP A 203 7.58 15.69 5.92
C TRP A 203 8.44 14.46 5.70
N THR A 204 8.96 13.88 6.79
CA THR A 204 9.75 12.66 6.78
C THR A 204 9.03 11.57 7.57
N LEU A 205 9.04 10.35 7.04
CA LEU A 205 8.48 9.21 7.74
C LEU A 205 9.28 8.92 9.01
N SER A 206 8.56 8.79 10.13
CA SER A 206 9.11 8.39 11.41
C SER A 206 9.24 6.86 11.51
N THR A 207 10.04 6.40 12.45
CA THR A 207 10.26 4.99 12.77
C THR A 207 8.95 4.23 12.93
N VAL A 208 8.86 3.05 12.31
CA VAL A 208 7.67 2.18 12.37
C VAL A 208 7.45 1.69 13.80
N LYS A 209 6.19 1.45 14.16
CA LYS A 209 5.83 0.86 15.46
C LYS A 209 5.26 -0.53 15.28
N SER A 210 5.80 -1.52 15.98
CA SER A 210 5.24 -2.86 15.98
C SER A 210 3.94 -2.91 16.78
N VAL A 211 3.01 -3.72 16.31
CA VAL A 211 1.75 -4.05 16.99
C VAL A 211 1.80 -5.51 17.38
N GLU A 212 1.36 -5.80 18.60
CA GLU A 212 1.17 -7.17 19.05
C GLU A 212 -0.24 -7.65 18.69
N CYS A 213 -0.26 -8.83 18.08
CA CYS A 213 -1.39 -9.73 17.94
C CYS A 213 -0.92 -11.08 18.50
#